data_AF-A0A2T0QB66-F1
#
_entry.id   AF-A0A2T0QB66-F1
#
_cell.length_a   1.000
_cell.length_b   1.000
_cell.length_c   1.000
_cell.angle_alpha   90.00
_cell.angle_beta   90.00
_cell.angle_gamma   90.00
#
_symmetry.space_group_name_H-M   'P 1'
#
loop_
_entity.id
_entity.type
_entity.pdbx_description
1 polymer ?
#
loop_
_entity_poly.entity_id
_entity_poly.type
_entity_poly.pdbx_seq_one_letter_code
_entity_poly.pdbx_strand_id
1 'polypeptide(L)'
;MSLNFPNPSRSYDASHHCVNFWGYDNAREIAFAVNRSVISNLSPSVGSDEPAVLAAFDQHREQILTLARGLYLGGPQNRYTIS
;
A
#
# COMPACT_ATOMS: atom_id res chain seq x y z
N MET A 1 -13.00 12.45 7.06
CA MET A 1 -13.00 11.59 5.86
C MET A 1 -11.96 12.10 4.88
N SER A 2 -10.73 12.24 5.37
CA SER A 2 -9.60 12.61 4.54
C SER A 2 -8.49 11.67 4.95
N LEU A 3 -8.49 10.49 4.31
CA LEU A 3 -7.39 9.56 4.44
C LEU A 3 -6.15 10.26 3.88
N ASN A 4 -5.24 10.57 4.80
CA ASN A 4 -4.03 11.33 4.53
C ASN A 4 -2.83 10.41 4.71
N PHE A 5 -1.84 10.58 3.85
CA PHE A 5 -0.61 9.78 3.88
C PHE A 5 0.58 10.70 4.08
N PRO A 6 0.68 11.37 5.25
CA PRO A 6 1.74 12.35 5.52
C PRO A 6 3.13 11.70 5.54
N ASN A 7 3.20 10.39 5.84
CA ASN A 7 4.45 9.66 5.95
C ASN A 7 4.59 8.63 4.83
N PRO A 8 5.78 8.53 4.21
CA PRO A 8 6.12 7.44 3.33
C PRO A 8 6.55 6.16 4.06
N SER A 9 5.91 5.89 5.20
CA SER A 9 6.09 4.66 5.96
C SER A 9 5.63 3.48 5.13
N ARG A 10 6.57 2.58 4.87
CA ARG A 10 6.37 1.34 4.12
C ARG A 10 7.20 0.25 4.75
N SER A 11 6.63 -0.93 4.85
CA SER A 11 7.29 -2.12 5.36
C SER A 11 7.01 -3.25 4.39
N TYR A 12 8.07 -3.91 3.91
CA TYR A 12 7.89 -5.09 3.10
C TYR A 12 7.83 -6.31 4.02
N ASP A 13 6.76 -7.09 3.87
CA ASP A 13 6.59 -8.36 4.52
C ASP A 13 7.12 -9.46 3.60
N ALA A 14 8.31 -9.98 3.92
CA ALA A 14 8.95 -11.04 3.15
C ALA A 14 8.25 -12.40 3.31
N SER A 15 7.50 -12.62 4.39
CA SER A 15 6.78 -13.87 4.65
C SER A 15 5.54 -14.01 3.77
N HIS A 16 4.86 -12.90 3.48
CA HIS A 16 3.65 -12.85 2.67
C HIS A 16 3.86 -12.18 1.31
N HIS A 17 5.09 -11.75 1.00
CA HIS A 17 5.43 -11.00 -0.21
C HIS A 17 4.48 -9.82 -0.44
N CYS A 18 4.28 -8.99 0.59
CA CYS A 18 3.36 -7.85 0.54
C CYS A 18 4.06 -6.57 1.00
N VAL A 19 3.64 -5.42 0.49
CA VAL A 19 4.07 -4.11 0.99
C VAL A 19 2.98 -3.53 1.86
N ASN A 20 3.28 -3.29 3.13
CA ASN A 20 2.41 -2.65 4.08
C ASN A 20 2.71 -1.16 4.14
N PHE A 21 1.67 -0.34 4.14
CA PHE A 21 1.75 1.10 4.34
C PHE A 21 0.58 1.58 5.20
N TRP A 22 0.70 2.79 5.73
CA TRP A 22 -0.27 3.33 6.68
C TRP A 22 -0.78 4.68 6.22
N GLY A 23 -2.10 4.84 6.26
CA GLY A 23 -2.79 6.12 6.13
C GLY A 23 -3.39 6.54 7.46
N TYR A 24 -3.65 7.83 7.60
CA TYR A 24 -4.28 8.40 8.79
C TYR A 24 -5.58 9.09 8.39
N ASP A 25 -6.71 8.66 8.96
CA ASP A 25 -7.94 9.45 8.96
C ASP A 25 -8.06 10.12 10.33
N ASN A 26 -7.70 11.40 10.38
CA ASN A 26 -7.60 12.19 11.61
C ASN A 26 -6.61 11.57 12.62
N ALA A 27 -7.08 11.02 13.74
CA ALA A 27 -6.25 10.35 14.76
C ALA A 27 -6.15 8.82 14.56
N ARG A 28 -6.80 8.28 13.52
CA ARG A 28 -6.93 6.84 13.32
C ARG A 28 -5.96 6.36 12.26
N GLU A 29 -5.05 5.47 12.65
CA GLU A 29 -4.17 4.77 11.72
C GLU A 29 -4.95 3.67 11.00
N ILE A 30 -4.79 3.62 9.68
CA ILE A 30 -5.37 2.65 8.77
C ILE A 30 -4.22 1.96 8.03
N ALA A 31 -4.04 0.69 8.29
CA ALA A 31 -3.06 -0.16 7.62
C ALA A 31 -3.59 -0.63 6.26
N PHE A 32 -2.75 -0.61 5.25
CA PHE A 32 -3.02 -1.14 3.92
C PHE A 32 -1.92 -2.11 3.53
N ALA A 33 -2.28 -3.31 3.11
CA ALA A 33 -1.34 -4.31 2.61
C ALA A 33 -1.53 -4.49 1.11
N VAL A 34 -0.49 -4.25 0.31
CA VAL A 34 -0.50 -4.47 -1.13
C VAL A 34 0.20 -5.77 -1.43
N ASN A 35 -0.52 -6.69 -2.05
CA ASN A 35 0.08 -7.92 -2.51
C ASN A 35 1.07 -7.62 -3.63
N ARG A 36 2.19 -8.35 -3.64
CA ARG A 36 3.16 -8.24 -4.73
C ARG A 36 2.56 -8.52 -6.10
N SER A 37 1.51 -9.32 -6.21
CA SER A 37 0.79 -9.52 -7.47
C SER A 37 0.27 -8.19 -8.04
N VAL A 38 -0.23 -7.29 -7.20
CA VAL A 38 -0.68 -5.95 -7.64
C VAL A 38 0.49 -5.10 -8.11
N ILE A 39 1.59 -5.11 -7.36
CA ILE A 39 2.81 -4.36 -7.71
C ILE A 39 3.40 -4.89 -9.02
N SER A 40 3.42 -6.21 -9.20
CA SER A 40 3.88 -6.87 -10.41
C SER A 40 2.95 -6.62 -11.61
N ASN A 41 1.65 -6.43 -11.39
CA ASN A 41 0.71 -6.03 -12.45
C ASN A 41 0.94 -4.57 -12.87
N LEU A 42 1.22 -3.68 -11.92
CA LEU A 42 1.53 -2.27 -12.19
C LEU A 42 2.90 -2.11 -12.84
N SER A 43 3.86 -2.95 -12.44
CA SER A 43 5.26 -2.91 -12.84
C SER A 43 5.77 -4.31 -13.17
N PRO A 44 5.39 -4.86 -14.34
CA PRO A 44 5.81 -6.21 -14.77
C PRO A 44 7.31 -6.32 -15.04
N SER A 45 7.99 -5.19 -15.25
CA SER A 45 9.43 -5.11 -15.51
C SER A 45 10.29 -5.18 -14.23
N VAL A 46 9.68 -5.14 -13.06
CA VAL A 46 10.39 -5.04 -11.79
C VAL A 46 10.80 -6.42 -11.29
N GLY A 47 12.05 -6.51 -10.86
CA GLY A 47 12.64 -7.73 -10.33
C GLY A 47 11.89 -8.28 -9.12
N SER A 48 12.13 -9.57 -8.86
CA SER A 48 11.50 -10.29 -7.75
C SER A 48 12.12 -10.02 -6.37
N ASP A 49 13.00 -9.03 -6.30
CA ASP A 49 13.76 -8.67 -5.12
C ASP A 49 12.99 -7.67 -4.24
N GLU A 50 13.16 -7.80 -2.92
CA GLU A 50 12.68 -6.83 -1.92
C GLU A 50 12.84 -5.36 -2.30
N PRO A 51 14.07 -4.89 -2.61
CA PRO A 51 14.30 -3.51 -3.00
C PRO A 51 13.61 -3.14 -4.33
N ALA A 52 13.47 -4.10 -5.25
CA ALA A 52 12.82 -3.86 -6.53
C ALA A 52 11.30 -3.66 -6.32
N VAL A 53 10.65 -4.52 -5.53
CA VAL A 53 9.23 -4.38 -5.18
C VAL A 53 8.97 -3.06 -4.45
N LEU A 54 9.84 -2.68 -3.51
CA LEU A 54 9.74 -1.41 -2.80
C LEU A 54 9.90 -0.20 -3.73
N ALA A 55 10.85 -0.27 -4.68
CA ALA A 55 11.04 0.80 -5.68
C ALA A 55 9.83 0.92 -6.62
N ALA A 56 9.26 -0.21 -7.05
CA ALA A 56 8.06 -0.24 -7.87
C ALA A 56 6.83 0.32 -7.14
N PHE A 57 6.69 -0.05 -5.86
CA PHE A 57 5.67 0.53 -5.00
C PHE A 57 5.84 2.05 -4.90
N ASP A 58 7.07 2.55 -4.74
CA ASP A 58 7.33 3.99 -4.64
C ASP A 58 7.01 4.71 -5.96
N GLN A 59 7.37 4.11 -7.10
CA GLN A 59 7.06 4.63 -8.42
C GLN A 59 5.55 4.66 -8.72
N HIS A 60 4.79 3.65 -8.27
CA HIS A 60 3.34 3.56 -8.44
C HIS A 60 2.56 3.99 -7.19
N ARG A 61 3.22 4.67 -6.25
CA ARG A 61 2.67 5.02 -4.94
C ARG A 61 1.38 5.79 -5.09
N GLU A 62 1.35 6.80 -5.95
CA GLU A 62 0.15 7.65 -6.14
C GLU A 62 -1.07 6.85 -6.60
N GLN A 63 -0.88 5.86 -7.48
CA GLN A 63 -1.97 4.97 -7.92
C GLN A 63 -2.45 4.09 -6.77
N ILE A 64 -1.53 3.54 -5.97
CA ILE A 64 -1.85 2.71 -4.81
C ILE A 64 -2.59 3.52 -3.74
N LEU A 65 -2.15 4.75 -3.47
CA LEU A 65 -2.83 5.65 -2.53
C LEU A 65 -4.24 5.99 -3.00
N THR A 66 -4.43 6.13 -4.33
CA THR A 66 -5.75 6.35 -4.93
C THR A 66 -6.66 5.13 -4.77
N LEU A 67 -6.13 3.92 -5.02
CA LEU A 67 -6.85 2.67 -4.78
C LEU A 67 -7.22 2.51 -3.30
N ALA A 68 -6.29 2.79 -2.39
CA ALA A 68 -6.51 2.75 -0.95
C ALA A 68 -7.60 3.71 -0.49
N ARG A 69 -7.61 4.94 -1.05
CA ARG A 69 -8.69 5.90 -0.82
C ARG A 69 -10.04 5.41 -1.33
N GLY A 70 -10.07 4.75 -2.49
CA GLY A 70 -11.30 4.15 -3.03
C GLY A 70 -11.81 2.97 -2.20
N LEU A 71 -10.91 2.15 -1.64
CA LEU A 71 -11.24 1.03 -0.76
C LEU A 71 -11.69 1.49 0.63
N TYR A 72 -11.21 2.65 1.08
CA TYR A 72 -11.55 3.21 2.38
C TYR A 72 -12.98 3.77 2.38
N LEU A 73 -13.92 2.99 2.89
CA LEU A 73 -15.34 3.35 3.01
C LEU A 73 -15.69 4.02 4.36
N GLY A 74 -14.71 4.41 5.17
CA GLY A 74 -14.96 5.07 6.47
C GLY A 74 -15.52 4.15 7.56
N GLY A 75 -15.36 2.83 7.43
CA GLY A 75 -15.88 1.84 8.37
C GLY A 75 -15.08 1.69 9.66
N PRO A 76 -15.49 0.76 10.56
CA PRO A 76 -14.73 0.40 11.75
C PRO A 76 -13.43 -0.35 11.42
N GLN A 77 -13.22 -0.74 10.17
CA GLN A 77 -12.03 -1.44 9.72
C GLN A 77 -10.86 -0.46 9.54
N ASN A 78 -9.74 -0.84 10.15
CA ASN A 78 -8.45 -0.14 10.14
C ASN A 78 -7.37 -0.93 9.40
N ARG A 79 -7.73 -2.03 8.72
CA ARG A 79 -6.83 -2.79 7.86
C ARG A 79 -7.51 -3.17 6.56
N TYR A 80 -6.93 -2.76 5.44
CA TYR A 80 -7.39 -3.09 4.10
C TYR A 80 -6.31 -3.86 3.35
N THR A 81 -6.72 -4.68 2.40
CA THR A 81 -5.79 -5.45 1.55
C THR A 81 -6.11 -5.14 0.10
N ILE A 82 -5.06 -4.84 -0.66
CA ILE A 82 -5.08 -4.58 -2.09
C ILE A 82 -4.46 -5.81 -2.75
N SER A 83 -5.29 -6.63 -3.39
CA SER A 83 -4.95 -7.91 -4.01
C SER A 83 -5.39 -7.94 -5.46
#